data_AF-A0A8C6Y4B8-F1
#
_entry.id   AF-A0A8C6Y4B8-F1
#
_cell.length_a   1.000
_cell.length_b   1.000
_cell.length_c   1.000
_cell.angle_alpha   90.00
_cell.angle_beta   90.00
_cell.angle_gamma   90.00
#
_symmetry.space_group_name_H-M   'P 1'
#
loop_
_entity.id
_entity.type
_entity.pdbx_description
1 polymer ?
#
loop_
_entity_poly.entity_id
_entity_poly.type
_entity_poly.pdbx_seq_one_letter_code
_entity_poly.pdbx_strand_id
1 'polypeptide(L)'
;MAWKFLSLAEISIMLEQDIAGVEKSLEEFLNLKHRLTSLTEAALLDYYVSGFWWAKGLEFSSVQIGGFLTLLNLLLDNLETYHMSLEENIQELASAMAGIGLSNSEISGGFEFFTIDQAKAIINYVKSSLFQHYTLYKYLFHGPREELVIGDEQVVEVVQPAKTPFPAPLEEGLASDIYSKFLALTPGEEEEEEEEEEATKEPERVLAEAPAEEQGTVDPLMGYTIEDVRLLLGQLTNDLISNIQTEIYEKLQMQEDTYSTRIEKLKKA
;
A
#
# COMPACT_ATOMS: atom_id res chain seq x y z
N MET A 1 6.46 33.50 18.20
CA MET A 1 7.03 32.59 17.19
C MET A 1 5.91 31.71 16.69
N ALA A 2 5.19 32.17 15.67
CA ALA A 2 4.39 31.27 14.86
C ALA A 2 5.38 30.38 14.07
N TRP A 3 4.96 29.20 13.62
CA TRP A 3 5.71 28.34 12.69
C TRP A 3 6.77 27.40 13.30
N LYS A 4 6.34 26.47 14.16
CA LYS A 4 7.08 25.23 14.40
C LYS A 4 6.14 24.04 14.36
N PHE A 5 6.06 23.40 13.19
CA PHE A 5 5.46 22.08 13.05
C PHE A 5 6.20 21.07 13.92
N LEU A 6 7.51 20.91 13.71
CA LEU A 6 8.38 20.11 14.57
C LEU A 6 9.28 21.00 15.44
N SER A 7 9.63 20.51 16.63
CA SER A 7 10.64 21.13 17.47
C SER A 7 12.05 20.91 16.91
N LEU A 8 12.97 21.82 17.25
CA LEU A 8 14.36 21.70 16.82
C LEU A 8 15.07 20.46 17.40
N ALA A 9 14.61 19.99 18.57
CA ALA A 9 15.13 18.78 19.20
C ALA A 9 14.73 17.55 18.37
N GLU A 10 13.46 17.43 18.00
CA GLU A 10 12.95 16.34 17.14
C GLU A 10 13.69 16.30 15.80
N ILE A 11 13.85 17.46 15.15
CA ILE A 11 14.57 17.54 13.87
C ILE A 11 16.03 17.10 14.03
N SER A 12 16.70 17.52 15.11
CA SER A 12 18.10 17.15 15.34
C SER A 12 18.26 15.64 15.58
N ILE A 13 17.31 15.03 16.31
CA ILE A 13 17.28 13.57 16.51
C ILE A 13 17.05 12.86 15.17
N MET A 14 16.08 13.31 14.37
CA MET A 14 15.76 12.71 13.07
C MET A 14 16.90 12.83 12.05
N LEU A 15 17.73 13.89 12.14
CA LEU A 15 18.89 14.07 11.27
C LEU A 15 19.93 12.95 11.44
N GLU A 16 20.05 12.39 12.65
CA GLU A 16 20.97 11.30 12.98
C GLU A 16 20.41 9.91 12.64
N GLN A 17 19.14 9.82 12.29
CA GLN A 17 18.46 8.56 11.99
C GLN A 17 18.56 8.15 10.51
N ASP A 18 18.29 6.87 10.27
CA ASP A 18 18.08 6.29 8.95
C ASP A 18 16.63 6.49 8.47
N ILE A 19 16.31 5.99 7.27
CA ILE A 19 14.99 6.20 6.64
C ILE A 19 13.87 5.66 7.53
N ALA A 20 14.03 4.45 8.06
CA ALA A 20 13.03 3.81 8.92
C ALA A 20 12.84 4.57 10.25
N GLY A 21 13.92 5.10 10.84
CA GLY A 21 13.85 5.91 12.05
C GLY A 21 13.09 7.23 11.83
N VAL A 22 13.37 7.93 10.73
CA VAL A 22 12.66 9.17 10.35
C VAL A 22 11.18 8.90 10.11
N GLU A 23 10.86 7.83 9.37
CA GLU A 23 9.48 7.43 9.09
C GLU A 23 8.73 7.15 10.40
N LYS A 24 9.30 6.35 11.29
CA LYS A 24 8.69 6.05 12.59
C LYS A 24 8.50 7.30 13.45
N SER A 25 9.49 8.20 13.49
CA SER A 25 9.40 9.44 14.25
C SER A 25 8.28 10.35 13.74
N LEU A 26 8.11 10.45 12.41
CA LEU A 26 7.03 11.23 11.80
C LEU A 26 5.66 10.57 11.99
N GLU A 27 5.58 9.23 11.91
CA GLU A 27 4.36 8.46 12.18
C GLU A 27 3.86 8.71 13.62
N GLU A 28 4.77 8.65 14.60
CA GLU A 28 4.47 8.92 16.00
C GLU A 28 4.06 10.39 16.23
N PHE A 29 4.78 11.35 15.63
CA PHE A 29 4.49 12.77 15.74
C PHE A 29 3.12 13.15 15.16
N LEU A 30 2.80 12.62 13.98
CA LEU A 30 1.52 12.84 13.30
C LEU A 30 0.37 12.01 13.90
N ASN A 31 0.66 11.10 14.84
CA ASN A 31 -0.31 10.20 15.46
C ASN A 31 -1.11 9.37 14.43
N LEU A 32 -0.42 8.84 13.42
CA LEU A 32 -0.99 7.99 12.38
C LEU A 32 -1.11 6.55 12.91
N LYS A 33 -2.32 6.01 12.98
CA LYS A 33 -2.61 4.69 13.59
C LYS A 33 -2.94 3.61 12.57
N HIS A 34 -3.31 4.03 11.37
CA HIS A 34 -3.88 3.21 10.32
C HIS A 34 -3.07 3.33 9.03
N ARG A 35 -1.76 3.59 9.10
CA ARG A 35 -0.89 3.71 7.91
C ARG A 35 -1.08 2.57 6.89
N LEU A 36 -1.21 1.33 7.35
CA LEU A 36 -1.33 0.17 6.46
C LEU A 36 -2.70 0.02 5.80
N THR A 37 -3.73 0.66 6.34
CA THR A 37 -5.13 0.50 5.88
C THR A 37 -5.73 1.82 5.37
N SER A 38 -5.14 2.96 5.71
CA SER A 38 -5.57 4.30 5.30
C SER A 38 -4.59 4.87 4.29
N LEU A 39 -5.04 4.96 3.04
CA LEU A 39 -4.29 5.62 1.97
C LEU A 39 -3.95 7.08 2.30
N THR A 40 -4.82 7.77 3.04
CA THR A 40 -4.57 9.17 3.45
C THR A 40 -3.38 9.24 4.38
N GLU A 41 -3.37 8.43 5.44
CA GLU A 41 -2.26 8.42 6.41
C GLU A 41 -0.94 8.00 5.76
N ALA A 42 -0.98 6.99 4.88
CA ALA A 42 0.20 6.56 4.14
C ALA A 42 0.77 7.69 3.25
N ALA A 43 -0.08 8.37 2.48
CA ALA A 43 0.34 9.45 1.59
C ALA A 43 0.82 10.70 2.36
N LEU A 44 0.21 11.00 3.52
CA LEU A 44 0.67 12.05 4.42
C LEU A 44 2.09 11.75 4.93
N LEU A 45 2.31 10.53 5.42
CA LEU A 45 3.61 10.13 5.92
C LEU A 45 4.68 10.20 4.83
N ASP A 46 4.39 9.66 3.64
CA ASP A 46 5.31 9.69 2.50
C ASP A 46 5.66 11.13 2.09
N TYR A 47 4.68 12.03 2.10
CA TYR A 47 4.90 13.45 1.79
C TYR A 47 5.87 14.13 2.77
N TYR A 48 5.71 13.92 4.08
CA TYR A 48 6.58 14.52 5.08
C TYR A 48 7.97 13.86 5.12
N VAL A 49 8.05 12.54 4.97
CA VAL A 49 9.32 11.80 4.91
C VAL A 49 10.12 12.24 3.68
N SER A 50 9.48 12.29 2.51
CA SER A 50 10.10 12.77 1.27
C SER A 50 10.57 14.21 1.39
N GLY A 51 9.76 15.09 2.00
CA GLY A 51 10.14 16.47 2.26
C GLY A 51 11.36 16.59 3.18
N PHE A 52 11.38 15.84 4.27
CA PHE A 52 12.51 15.82 5.20
C PHE A 52 13.80 15.38 4.49
N TRP A 53 13.77 14.27 3.75
CA TRP A 53 14.94 13.75 3.05
C TRP A 53 15.42 14.65 1.92
N TRP A 54 14.49 15.29 1.20
CA TRP A 54 14.83 16.29 0.20
C TRP A 54 15.59 17.47 0.81
N ALA A 55 15.08 18.03 1.92
CA ALA A 55 15.72 19.14 2.62
C ALA A 55 17.08 18.75 3.22
N LYS A 56 17.19 17.53 3.78
CA LYS A 56 18.45 16.95 4.26
C LYS A 56 19.46 16.80 3.13
N GLY A 57 19.03 16.35 1.94
CA GLY A 57 19.87 16.21 0.75
C GLY A 57 20.41 17.54 0.19
N LEU A 58 19.72 18.66 0.46
CA LEU A 58 20.19 20.01 0.15
C LEU A 58 21.01 20.66 1.28
N GLU A 59 21.38 19.90 2.31
CA GLU A 59 22.17 20.36 3.45
C GLU A 59 21.53 21.53 4.22
N PHE A 60 20.21 21.55 4.30
CA PHE A 60 19.50 22.57 5.10
C PHE A 60 19.84 22.39 6.59
N SER A 61 20.05 23.52 7.29
CA SER A 61 20.22 23.51 8.75
C SER A 61 18.94 23.02 9.46
N SER A 62 19.04 22.57 10.72
CA SER A 62 17.85 22.12 11.49
C SER A 62 16.74 23.18 11.56
N VAL A 63 17.12 24.48 11.60
CA VAL A 63 16.15 25.59 11.55
C VAL A 63 15.47 25.68 10.19
N GLN A 64 16.23 25.54 9.11
CA GLN A 64 15.71 25.55 7.74
C GLN A 64 14.81 24.34 7.46
N ILE A 65 15.19 23.14 7.92
CA ILE A 65 14.34 21.94 7.80
C ILE A 65 13.03 22.14 8.55
N GLY A 66 13.08 22.65 9.79
CA GLY A 66 11.87 22.93 10.57
C GLY A 66 10.97 23.97 9.91
N GLY A 67 11.56 25.04 9.36
CA GLY A 67 10.85 26.01 8.55
C GLY A 67 10.19 25.38 7.33
N PHE A 68 10.95 24.61 6.55
CA PHE A 68 10.46 23.96 5.35
C PHE A 68 9.30 22.98 5.64
N LEU A 69 9.42 22.12 6.65
CA LEU A 69 8.33 21.22 7.03
C LEU A 69 7.10 21.96 7.53
N THR A 70 7.28 23.10 8.19
CA THR A 70 6.16 23.95 8.59
C THR A 70 5.47 24.57 7.38
N LEU A 71 6.23 24.96 6.35
CA LEU A 71 5.66 25.42 5.08
C LEU A 71 4.89 24.29 4.38
N LEU A 72 5.43 23.08 4.34
CA LEU A 72 4.73 21.92 3.77
C LEU A 72 3.41 21.65 4.50
N ASN A 73 3.41 21.71 5.84
CA ASN A 73 2.20 21.55 6.65
C ASN A 73 1.17 22.65 6.37
N LEU A 74 1.59 23.91 6.30
CA LEU A 74 0.70 25.03 5.96
C LEU A 74 -0.02 24.79 4.63
N LEU A 75 0.72 24.45 3.57
CA LEU A 75 0.12 24.25 2.25
C LEU A 75 -0.80 23.03 2.21
N LEU A 76 -0.49 21.98 2.97
CA LEU A 76 -1.32 20.79 3.05
C LEU A 76 -2.60 21.05 3.85
N ASP A 77 -2.51 21.77 4.97
CA ASP A 77 -3.64 22.18 5.81
C ASP A 77 -4.59 23.13 5.07
N ASN A 78 -4.06 24.01 4.22
CA ASN A 78 -4.85 24.84 3.29
C ASN A 78 -5.77 23.99 2.40
N LEU A 79 -5.34 22.79 2.03
CA LEU A 79 -6.12 21.87 1.21
C LEU A 79 -7.05 20.98 2.03
N GLU A 80 -6.56 20.45 3.15
CA GLU A 80 -7.29 19.55 4.04
C GLU A 80 -8.41 20.28 4.79
N THR A 81 -8.08 21.36 5.49
CA THR A 81 -9.00 22.07 6.39
C THR A 81 -9.79 23.16 5.69
N TYR A 82 -9.13 23.95 4.84
CA TYR A 82 -9.72 25.16 4.25
C TYR A 82 -10.27 24.95 2.83
N HIS A 83 -10.07 23.77 2.25
CA HIS A 83 -10.47 23.42 0.88
C HIS A 83 -10.02 24.43 -0.19
N MET A 84 -8.89 25.10 0.04
CA MET A 84 -8.39 26.14 -0.86
C MET A 84 -8.16 25.58 -2.26
N SER A 85 -8.49 26.37 -3.27
CA SER A 85 -8.11 26.11 -4.65
C SER A 85 -6.60 26.19 -4.82
N LEU A 86 -6.09 25.63 -5.93
CA LEU A 86 -4.67 25.70 -6.26
C LEU A 86 -4.18 27.16 -6.35
N GLU A 87 -4.99 28.05 -6.92
CA GLU A 87 -4.64 29.48 -7.06
C GLU A 87 -4.50 30.16 -5.69
N GLU A 88 -5.45 29.94 -4.78
CA GLU A 88 -5.42 30.49 -3.43
C GLU A 88 -4.21 29.98 -2.63
N ASN A 89 -3.90 28.69 -2.75
CA ASN A 89 -2.77 28.09 -2.04
C ASN A 89 -1.40 28.53 -2.61
N ILE A 90 -1.32 28.80 -3.93
CA ILE A 90 -0.15 29.45 -4.54
C ILE A 90 0.01 30.88 -4.00
N GLN A 91 -1.08 31.61 -3.79
CA GLN A 91 -1.04 32.96 -3.24
C GLN A 91 -0.60 32.97 -1.77
N GLU A 92 -1.03 31.98 -0.98
CA GLU A 92 -0.55 31.71 0.38
C GLU A 92 0.96 31.44 0.38
N LEU A 93 1.45 30.57 -0.51
CA LEU A 93 2.89 30.33 -0.67
C LEU A 93 3.65 31.62 -1.00
N ALA A 94 3.15 32.42 -1.95
CA ALA A 94 3.77 33.68 -2.33
C ALA A 94 3.83 34.67 -1.16
N SER A 95 2.79 34.69 -0.32
CA SER A 95 2.71 35.54 0.86
C SER A 95 3.66 35.06 1.96
N ALA A 96 3.72 33.75 2.21
CA ALA A 96 4.65 33.14 3.17
C ALA A 96 6.12 33.36 2.76
N MET A 97 6.42 33.31 1.46
CA MET A 97 7.79 33.50 0.96
C MET A 97 8.15 34.97 0.71
N ALA A 98 7.24 35.91 0.97
CA ALA A 98 7.50 37.33 0.81
C ALA A 98 8.58 37.80 1.81
N GLY A 99 9.47 38.67 1.35
CA GLY A 99 10.56 39.22 2.17
C GLY A 99 11.85 38.43 2.16
N ILE A 100 11.88 37.21 1.60
CA ILE A 100 13.12 36.43 1.47
C ILE A 100 14.15 37.18 0.61
N GLY A 101 15.36 37.37 1.14
CA GLY A 101 16.45 38.08 0.48
C GLY A 101 16.41 39.61 0.61
N LEU A 102 15.40 40.17 1.30
CA LEU A 102 15.33 41.59 1.62
C LEU A 102 15.79 41.83 3.06
N SER A 103 16.79 42.68 3.27
CA SER A 103 17.19 43.13 4.61
C SER A 103 16.24 44.24 5.07
N ASN A 104 15.56 44.07 6.21
CA ASN A 104 14.69 45.06 6.86
C ASN A 104 13.37 45.39 6.14
N SER A 105 12.72 44.39 5.53
CA SER A 105 11.38 44.55 4.98
C SER A 105 10.31 44.50 6.09
N GLU A 106 9.37 45.44 6.10
CA GLU A 106 8.14 45.36 6.93
C GLU A 106 7.26 44.17 6.50
N ILE A 107 7.43 43.73 5.26
CA ILE A 107 6.78 42.56 4.68
C ILE A 107 7.69 41.36 4.95
N SER A 108 7.34 40.58 5.97
CA SER A 108 8.06 39.40 6.46
C SER A 108 7.07 38.25 6.59
N GLY A 109 7.29 37.18 5.83
CA GLY A 109 6.50 35.94 5.90
C GLY A 109 7.03 34.95 6.95
N GLY A 110 8.14 35.26 7.63
CA GLY A 110 8.72 34.45 8.70
C GLY A 110 9.72 33.38 8.23
N PHE A 111 10.12 33.42 6.96
CA PHE A 111 11.02 32.47 6.30
C PHE A 111 12.33 33.12 5.82
N GLU A 112 12.73 34.25 6.42
CA GLU A 112 13.88 35.07 6.01
C GLU A 112 15.24 34.36 6.21
N PHE A 113 15.25 33.24 6.92
CA PHE A 113 16.43 32.39 7.12
C PHE A 113 16.77 31.51 5.89
N PHE A 114 15.93 31.53 4.85
CA PHE A 114 16.29 30.96 3.56
C PHE A 114 17.02 31.97 2.68
N THR A 115 17.99 31.47 1.91
CA THR A 115 18.57 32.24 0.81
C THR A 115 17.61 32.27 -0.39
N ILE A 116 17.86 33.20 -1.32
CA ILE A 116 17.07 33.30 -2.56
C ILE A 116 17.12 31.98 -3.37
N ASP A 117 18.28 31.30 -3.39
CA ASP A 117 18.42 30.05 -4.13
C ASP A 117 17.72 28.87 -3.43
N GLN A 118 17.76 28.82 -2.10
CA GLN A 118 16.96 27.87 -1.33
C GLN A 118 15.46 28.10 -1.53
N ALA A 119 15.01 29.35 -1.56
CA ALA A 119 13.61 29.69 -1.86
C ALA A 119 13.18 29.21 -3.25
N LYS A 120 14.01 29.41 -4.28
CA LYS A 120 13.73 28.86 -5.62
C LYS A 120 13.64 27.33 -5.60
N ALA A 121 14.54 26.67 -4.87
CA ALA A 121 14.53 25.21 -4.75
C ALA A 121 13.24 24.71 -4.07
N ILE A 122 12.81 25.38 -3.00
CA ILE A 122 11.56 25.08 -2.29
C ILE A 122 10.34 25.26 -3.20
N ILE A 123 10.26 26.36 -3.94
CA ILE A 123 9.17 26.60 -4.90
C ILE A 123 9.13 25.49 -5.95
N ASN A 124 10.28 25.10 -6.49
CA ASN A 124 10.37 24.02 -7.46
C ASN A 124 9.93 22.68 -6.87
N TYR A 125 10.36 22.36 -5.64
CA TYR A 125 9.94 21.15 -4.93
C TYR A 125 8.42 21.11 -4.78
N VAL A 126 7.82 22.15 -4.16
CA VAL A 126 6.37 22.25 -3.91
C VAL A 126 5.59 22.19 -5.23
N LYS A 127 6.11 22.82 -6.28
CA LYS A 127 5.52 22.75 -7.62
C LYS A 127 5.44 21.31 -8.13
N SER A 128 6.54 20.56 -8.04
CA SER A 128 6.62 19.17 -8.53
C SER A 128 5.95 18.14 -7.62
N SER A 129 5.82 18.41 -6.32
CA SER A 129 5.23 17.48 -5.35
C SER A 129 3.74 17.77 -5.13
N LEU A 130 3.42 18.87 -4.44
CA LEU A 130 2.05 19.17 -4.03
C LEU A 130 1.21 19.72 -5.18
N PHE A 131 1.68 20.78 -5.87
CA PHE A 131 0.86 21.50 -6.83
C PHE A 131 0.61 20.73 -8.12
N GLN A 132 1.60 19.96 -8.60
CA GLN A 132 1.41 19.08 -9.76
C GLN A 132 0.33 18.01 -9.49
N HIS A 133 0.19 17.58 -8.24
CA HIS A 133 -0.74 16.53 -7.82
C HIS A 133 -1.93 17.07 -7.00
N TYR A 134 -2.22 18.38 -7.09
CA TYR A 134 -3.18 19.06 -6.22
C TYR A 134 -4.57 18.43 -6.24
N THR A 135 -5.06 18.07 -7.43
CA THR A 135 -6.34 17.39 -7.60
C THR A 135 -6.36 16.02 -6.93
N LEU A 136 -5.26 15.26 -6.97
CA LEU A 136 -5.15 13.96 -6.31
C LEU A 136 -5.22 14.12 -4.80
N TYR A 137 -4.48 15.06 -4.22
CA TYR A 137 -4.57 15.36 -2.79
C TYR A 137 -5.97 15.83 -2.40
N LYS A 138 -6.64 16.64 -3.24
CA LYS A 138 -8.04 17.04 -3.00
C LYS A 138 -8.98 15.83 -2.93
N TYR A 139 -8.84 14.86 -3.84
CA TYR A 139 -9.59 13.61 -3.80
C TYR A 139 -9.19 12.72 -2.62
N LEU A 140 -7.92 12.74 -2.21
CA LEU A 140 -7.44 11.96 -1.07
C LEU A 140 -8.11 12.38 0.24
N PHE A 141 -8.27 13.70 0.44
CA PHE A 141 -8.90 14.25 1.65
C PHE A 141 -10.43 14.24 1.58
N HIS A 142 -11.01 14.55 0.41
CA HIS A 142 -12.45 14.86 0.29
C HIS A 142 -13.23 13.90 -0.60
N GLY A 143 -12.55 12.94 -1.23
CA GLY A 143 -13.18 11.99 -2.15
C GLY A 143 -14.03 10.95 -1.41
N PRO A 144 -15.28 10.69 -1.83
CA PRO A 144 -16.05 9.57 -1.31
C PRO A 144 -15.32 8.27 -1.69
N ARG A 145 -14.94 7.47 -0.69
CA ARG A 145 -14.37 6.14 -0.94
C ARG A 145 -15.52 5.16 -1.14
N GLU A 146 -15.59 4.55 -2.32
CA GLU A 146 -16.42 3.36 -2.52
C GLU A 146 -15.81 2.21 -1.72
N GLU A 147 -16.37 1.94 -0.55
CA GLU A 147 -16.02 0.79 0.26
C GLU A 147 -16.58 -0.46 -0.43
N LEU A 148 -15.74 -1.13 -1.21
CA LEU A 148 -16.05 -2.46 -1.72
C LEU A 148 -16.01 -3.43 -0.53
N VAL A 149 -17.16 -3.64 0.10
CA VAL A 149 -17.34 -4.71 1.09
C VAL A 149 -17.26 -6.04 0.35
N ILE A 150 -16.06 -6.57 0.20
CA ILE A 150 -15.84 -7.95 -0.24
C ILE A 150 -16.21 -8.81 0.96
N GLY A 151 -17.45 -9.32 0.97
CA GLY A 151 -17.89 -10.29 1.96
C GLY A 151 -17.13 -11.60 1.73
N ASP A 152 -16.16 -11.90 2.59
CA ASP A 152 -15.54 -13.22 2.64
C ASP A 152 -16.44 -14.14 3.49
N GLU A 153 -17.11 -15.08 2.85
CA GLU A 153 -17.94 -16.08 3.53
C GLU A 153 -17.00 -17.16 4.10
N GLN A 154 -16.54 -16.97 5.34
CA GLN A 154 -15.76 -17.99 6.05
C GLN A 154 -16.65 -19.19 6.39
N VAL A 155 -16.66 -20.18 5.52
CA VAL A 155 -17.25 -21.49 5.78
C VAL A 155 -16.30 -22.27 6.70
N VAL A 156 -16.52 -22.19 8.01
CA VAL A 156 -15.85 -23.07 8.97
C VAL A 156 -16.63 -24.36 9.06
N GLU A 157 -16.03 -25.46 8.59
CA GLU A 157 -16.62 -26.79 8.72
C GLU A 157 -16.56 -27.20 10.20
N VAL A 158 -17.72 -27.19 10.86
CA VAL A 158 -17.83 -27.56 12.27
C VAL A 158 -17.81 -29.09 12.36
N VAL A 159 -16.81 -29.63 13.06
CA VAL A 159 -16.73 -31.07 13.37
C VAL A 159 -18.03 -31.51 14.04
N GLN A 160 -18.66 -32.56 13.50
CA GLN A 160 -19.93 -33.05 14.03
C GLN A 160 -19.78 -33.47 15.50
N PRO A 161 -20.82 -33.27 16.34
CA PRO A 161 -20.76 -33.63 17.76
C PRO A 161 -20.31 -35.08 17.97
N ALA A 162 -19.60 -35.36 19.06
CA ALA A 162 -18.98 -36.64 19.43
C ALA A 162 -19.91 -37.88 19.53
N LYS A 163 -21.17 -37.77 19.08
CA LYS A 163 -22.15 -38.86 18.98
C LYS A 163 -21.95 -39.71 17.73
N THR A 164 -21.22 -39.21 16.74
CA THR A 164 -20.83 -39.96 15.54
C THR A 164 -19.31 -39.98 15.45
N PRO A 165 -18.67 -41.16 15.29
CA PRO A 165 -17.25 -41.20 14.99
C PRO A 165 -17.00 -40.39 13.71
N PHE A 166 -15.96 -39.56 13.75
CA PHE A 166 -15.48 -38.80 12.59
C PHE A 166 -14.07 -39.26 12.27
N PRO A 167 -13.79 -39.64 11.02
CA PRO A 167 -14.72 -39.69 9.88
C PRO A 167 -15.74 -40.84 9.99
N ALA A 168 -16.74 -40.87 9.09
CA ALA A 168 -17.78 -41.88 9.15
C ALA A 168 -17.19 -43.29 8.91
N PRO A 169 -17.76 -44.36 9.51
CA PRO A 169 -17.32 -45.73 9.22
C PRO A 169 -17.30 -45.99 7.71
N LEU A 170 -16.20 -46.59 7.21
CA LEU A 170 -15.90 -46.87 5.80
C LEU A 170 -15.40 -45.67 4.96
N GLU A 171 -15.35 -44.47 5.51
CA GLU A 171 -14.78 -43.29 4.84
C GLU A 171 -13.24 -43.25 4.91
N GLU A 172 -12.64 -43.97 5.87
CA GLU A 172 -11.19 -44.07 6.08
C GLU A 172 -10.47 -44.97 5.08
N GLY A 173 -11.19 -45.62 4.16
CA GLY A 173 -10.60 -46.59 3.22
C GLY A 173 -10.02 -47.83 3.90
N LEU A 174 -10.45 -48.13 5.14
CA LEU A 174 -10.01 -49.30 5.90
C LEU A 174 -10.75 -50.56 5.48
N ALA A 175 -10.03 -51.68 5.46
CA ALA A 175 -10.64 -52.99 5.26
C ALA A 175 -11.58 -53.34 6.43
N SER A 176 -12.72 -53.98 6.10
CA SER A 176 -13.81 -54.23 7.04
C SER A 176 -13.39 -55.02 8.29
N ASP A 177 -12.43 -55.93 8.14
CA ASP A 177 -11.86 -56.74 9.20
C ASP A 177 -11.10 -55.90 10.23
N ILE A 178 -10.40 -54.85 9.79
CA ILE A 178 -9.65 -53.94 10.66
C ILE A 178 -10.62 -53.05 11.45
N TYR A 179 -11.64 -52.51 10.79
CA TYR A 179 -12.65 -51.68 11.46
C TYR A 179 -13.39 -52.43 12.57
N SER A 180 -13.85 -53.65 12.29
CA SER A 180 -14.58 -54.46 13.26
C SER A 180 -13.74 -54.86 14.47
N LYS A 181 -12.45 -55.14 14.28
CA LYS A 181 -11.58 -55.61 15.35
C LYS A 181 -11.11 -54.51 16.30
N PHE A 182 -10.92 -53.28 15.81
CA PHE A 182 -10.22 -52.25 16.58
C PHE A 182 -11.02 -50.96 16.81
N LEU A 183 -12.05 -50.68 16.01
CA LEU A 183 -12.77 -49.40 16.04
C LEU A 183 -14.25 -49.54 16.40
N ALA A 184 -14.87 -50.69 16.06
CA ALA A 184 -16.27 -50.97 16.37
C ALA A 184 -16.51 -51.37 17.84
N LEU A 185 -15.43 -51.67 18.59
CA LEU A 185 -15.51 -52.04 20.00
C LEU A 185 -15.86 -50.79 20.82
N THR A 186 -17.07 -50.76 21.37
CA THR A 186 -17.46 -49.75 22.36
C THR A 186 -16.65 -49.95 23.64
N PRO A 187 -16.22 -48.87 24.35
CA PRO A 187 -15.50 -49.00 25.62
C PRO A 187 -16.43 -49.66 26.65
N GLY A 188 -16.25 -50.96 26.88
CA GLY A 188 -17.07 -51.74 27.81
C GLY A 188 -17.21 -53.23 27.49
N GLU A 189 -16.87 -53.68 26.28
CA GLU A 189 -16.81 -55.11 25.94
C GLU A 189 -15.35 -55.58 25.90
N GLU A 190 -14.78 -55.77 27.09
CA GLU A 190 -13.58 -56.59 27.27
C GLU A 190 -14.04 -58.06 27.23
N GLU A 191 -13.71 -58.79 26.17
CA GLU A 191 -13.74 -60.25 26.22
C GLU A 191 -12.63 -60.70 27.17
N GLU A 192 -13.01 -61.39 28.25
CA GLU A 192 -12.11 -62.05 29.18
C GLU A 192 -11.29 -63.10 28.41
N GLU A 193 -10.05 -62.79 28.06
CA GLU A 193 -9.04 -63.80 27.71
C GLU A 193 -8.14 -64.05 28.93
N GLU A 194 -8.13 -65.30 29.36
CA GLU A 194 -7.47 -65.83 30.55
C GLU A 194 -5.96 -65.54 30.57
N GLU A 195 -5.46 -65.23 31.77
CA GLU A 195 -4.06 -65.03 32.12
C GLU A 195 -3.20 -66.28 31.83
N GLU A 196 -2.09 -66.12 31.09
CA GLU A 196 -0.86 -66.87 31.37
C GLU A 196 0.36 -65.94 31.28
N GLU A 197 0.97 -65.69 32.44
CA GLU A 197 2.29 -65.07 32.59
C GLU A 197 3.40 -66.05 32.18
N GLU A 198 4.37 -65.61 31.37
CA GLU A 198 5.78 -65.84 31.72
C GLU A 198 6.72 -64.85 31.04
N ALA A 199 7.55 -64.22 31.87
CA ALA A 199 8.48 -63.15 31.51
C ALA A 199 9.75 -63.66 30.82
N THR A 200 10.25 -62.96 29.80
CA THR A 200 11.71 -62.77 29.62
C THR A 200 12.09 -61.63 28.66
N LYS A 201 12.70 -60.59 29.24
CA LYS A 201 13.87 -59.80 28.78
C LYS A 201 13.88 -59.17 27.37
N GLU A 202 13.86 -57.83 27.38
CA GLU A 202 14.46 -56.86 26.44
C GLU A 202 15.75 -57.31 25.72
N PRO A 203 16.10 -56.75 24.51
CA PRO A 203 16.22 -55.29 24.33
C PRO A 203 15.80 -54.69 22.98
N GLU A 204 15.70 -53.36 23.02
CA GLU A 204 15.60 -52.38 21.93
C GLU A 204 16.27 -52.81 20.62
N ARG A 205 15.51 -52.76 19.52
CA ARG A 205 16.04 -52.56 18.17
C ARG A 205 15.22 -51.50 17.44
N VAL A 206 15.90 -50.38 17.23
CA VAL A 206 15.63 -49.31 16.26
C VAL A 206 14.99 -49.89 14.99
N LEU A 207 13.73 -49.54 14.73
CA LEU A 207 13.09 -49.75 13.44
C LEU A 207 13.24 -48.48 12.61
N ALA A 208 13.91 -48.65 11.48
CA ALA A 208 14.22 -47.66 10.49
C ALA A 208 12.94 -46.99 9.95
N GLU A 209 13.00 -45.66 9.82
CA GLU A 209 12.04 -44.88 9.04
C GLU A 209 12.05 -45.38 7.59
N ALA A 210 10.90 -45.89 7.13
CA ALA A 210 10.65 -46.10 5.72
C ALA A 210 10.42 -44.72 5.06
N PRO A 211 10.96 -44.48 3.85
CA PRO A 211 10.91 -43.15 3.24
C PRO A 211 9.48 -42.80 2.87
N ALA A 212 9.05 -41.61 3.28
CA ALA A 212 7.83 -40.99 2.79
C ALA A 212 7.94 -40.80 1.27
N GLU A 213 6.99 -41.38 0.53
CA GLU A 213 6.79 -41.03 -0.87
C GLU A 213 6.30 -39.58 -0.92
N GLU A 214 7.20 -38.67 -1.30
CA GLU A 214 6.86 -37.30 -1.68
C GLU A 214 5.83 -37.39 -2.82
N GLN A 215 4.57 -37.09 -2.51
CA GLN A 215 3.62 -36.72 -3.55
C GLN A 215 4.10 -35.39 -4.15
N GLY A 216 4.86 -35.51 -5.24
CA GLY A 216 5.33 -34.38 -6.01
C GLY A 216 4.14 -33.52 -6.43
N THR A 217 4.02 -32.35 -5.82
CA THR A 217 3.17 -31.27 -6.32
C THR A 217 3.71 -30.90 -7.70
N VAL A 218 3.10 -31.45 -8.75
CA VAL A 218 3.43 -31.10 -10.13
C VAL A 218 3.11 -29.62 -10.28
N ASP A 219 4.15 -28.79 -10.42
CA ASP A 219 4.02 -27.36 -10.63
C ASP A 219 3.03 -27.12 -11.81
N PRO A 220 1.91 -26.40 -11.60
CA PRO A 220 0.95 -26.09 -12.66
C PRO A 220 1.55 -25.34 -13.86
N LEU A 221 2.74 -24.76 -13.70
CA LEU A 221 3.49 -24.07 -14.75
C LEU A 221 4.47 -24.98 -15.49
N MET A 222 4.58 -26.27 -15.09
CA MET A 222 5.46 -27.24 -15.71
C MET A 222 4.99 -27.54 -17.14
N GLY A 223 5.59 -26.87 -18.12
CA GLY A 223 5.27 -27.01 -19.55
C GLY A 223 5.11 -25.69 -20.29
N TYR A 224 5.00 -24.56 -19.58
CA TYR A 224 5.03 -23.23 -20.19
C TYR A 224 6.46 -22.70 -20.21
N THR A 225 6.91 -22.23 -21.36
CA THR A 225 8.20 -21.55 -21.46
C THR A 225 8.03 -20.04 -21.40
N ILE A 226 9.11 -19.33 -21.10
CA ILE A 226 9.10 -17.87 -21.06
C ILE A 226 8.76 -17.24 -22.43
N GLU A 227 9.01 -17.99 -23.51
CA GLU A 227 8.61 -17.62 -24.87
C GLU A 227 7.09 -17.64 -25.05
N ASP A 228 6.37 -18.57 -24.43
CA ASP A 228 4.90 -18.64 -24.50
C ASP A 228 4.27 -17.41 -23.85
N VAL A 229 4.76 -17.03 -22.66
CA VAL A 229 4.31 -15.82 -21.96
C VAL A 229 4.62 -14.57 -22.77
N ARG A 230 5.81 -14.50 -23.39
CA ARG A 230 6.22 -13.37 -24.22
C ARG A 230 5.36 -13.25 -25.49
N LEU A 231 4.98 -14.38 -26.10
CA LEU A 231 4.11 -14.40 -27.27
C LEU A 231 2.72 -13.86 -26.92
N LEU A 232 2.11 -14.39 -25.85
CA LEU A 232 0.78 -13.97 -25.40
C LEU A 232 0.75 -12.50 -25.00
N LEU A 233 1.76 -12.04 -24.24
CA LEU A 233 1.87 -10.63 -23.86
C LEU A 233 2.07 -9.73 -25.08
N GLY A 234 2.88 -10.16 -26.05
CA GLY A 234 3.09 -9.44 -27.30
C GLY A 234 1.81 -9.33 -28.13
N GLN A 235 1.03 -10.41 -28.25
CA GLN A 235 -0.27 -10.41 -28.93
C GLN A 235 -1.25 -9.46 -28.24
N LEU A 236 -1.41 -9.59 -26.92
CA LEU A 236 -2.34 -8.76 -26.15
C LEU A 236 -1.96 -7.28 -26.21
N THR A 237 -0.66 -6.96 -26.16
CA THR A 237 -0.17 -5.58 -26.27
C THR A 237 -0.44 -5.01 -27.66
N ASN A 238 -0.21 -5.78 -28.72
CA ASN A 238 -0.48 -5.33 -30.09
C ASN A 238 -1.97 -5.08 -30.33
N ASP A 239 -2.83 -5.96 -29.82
CA ASP A 239 -4.29 -5.83 -29.96
C ASP A 239 -4.80 -4.58 -29.22
N LEU A 240 -4.36 -4.35 -27.99
CA LEU A 240 -4.72 -3.15 -27.23
C LEU A 240 -4.23 -1.86 -27.90
N ILE A 241 -2.98 -1.84 -28.35
CA ILE A 241 -2.40 -0.66 -29.02
C ILE A 241 -3.15 -0.38 -30.34
N SER A 242 -3.46 -1.41 -31.12
CA SER A 242 -4.20 -1.27 -32.37
C SER A 242 -5.61 -0.71 -32.14
N ASN A 243 -6.31 -1.21 -31.11
CA ASN A 243 -7.64 -0.72 -30.75
C ASN A 243 -7.61 0.74 -30.32
N ILE A 244 -6.66 1.12 -29.45
CA ILE A 244 -6.49 2.50 -28.99
C ILE A 244 -6.16 3.43 -30.17
N GLN A 245 -5.25 3.01 -31.08
CA GLN A 245 -4.94 3.80 -32.27
C GLN A 245 -6.18 4.04 -33.12
N THR A 246 -6.97 2.99 -33.37
CA THR A 246 -8.20 3.08 -34.15
C THR A 246 -9.21 4.02 -33.50
N GLU A 247 -9.42 3.91 -32.19
CA GLU A 247 -10.34 4.78 -31.45
C GLU A 247 -9.90 6.26 -31.51
N ILE A 248 -8.59 6.53 -31.38
CA ILE A 248 -8.05 7.90 -31.51
C ILE A 248 -8.32 8.45 -32.92
N TYR A 249 -8.07 7.67 -33.98
CA TYR A 249 -8.32 8.09 -35.35
C TYR A 249 -9.81 8.39 -35.60
N GLU A 250 -10.71 7.53 -35.11
CA GLU A 250 -12.15 7.74 -35.24
C GLU A 250 -12.63 8.99 -34.49
N LYS A 251 -12.15 9.20 -33.25
CA LYS A 251 -12.49 10.38 -32.46
C LYS A 251 -11.98 11.66 -33.12
N LEU A 252 -10.77 11.63 -33.68
CA LEU A 252 -10.18 12.76 -34.38
C LEU A 252 -10.98 13.11 -35.65
N GLN A 253 -11.35 12.09 -36.45
CA GLN A 253 -12.18 12.28 -37.64
C GLN A 253 -13.55 12.87 -37.29
N MET A 254 -14.20 12.35 -36.25
CA MET A 254 -15.49 12.86 -35.79
C MET A 254 -15.41 14.33 -35.36
N GLN A 255 -14.33 14.72 -34.68
CA GLN A 255 -14.10 16.11 -34.32
C GLN A 255 -13.84 16.99 -35.56
N GLU A 256 -13.02 16.53 -36.50
CA GLU A 256 -12.75 17.24 -37.75
C GLU A 256 -14.03 17.50 -38.55
N ASP A 257 -14.90 16.50 -38.68
CA ASP A 257 -16.20 16.63 -39.35
C ASP A 257 -17.12 17.62 -38.60
N THR A 258 -17.11 17.58 -37.27
CA THR A 258 -17.87 18.51 -36.43
C THR A 258 -17.40 19.95 -36.61
N TYR A 259 -16.09 20.19 -36.64
CA TYR A 259 -15.53 21.52 -36.88
C TYR A 259 -15.78 21.97 -38.33
N SER A 260 -15.62 21.08 -39.30
CA SER A 260 -15.86 21.35 -40.72
C SER A 260 -17.30 21.78 -40.97
N THR A 261 -18.28 21.06 -40.42
CA THR A 261 -19.70 21.43 -40.52
C THR A 261 -20.01 22.76 -39.83
N ARG A 262 -19.36 23.08 -38.70
CA ARG A 262 -19.50 24.37 -38.03
C ARG A 262 -18.91 25.51 -38.86
N ILE A 263 -17.75 25.30 -39.48
CA ILE A 263 -17.11 26.27 -40.38
C ILE A 263 -17.98 26.51 -41.62
N GLU A 264 -18.55 25.46 -42.22
CA GLU A 264 -19.47 25.64 -43.36
C GLU A 264 -20.72 26.44 -43.00
N LYS A 265 -21.29 26.20 -41.82
CA LYS A 265 -22.44 26.98 -41.33
C LYS A 265 -22.08 28.46 -41.17
N LEU A 266 -20.89 28.76 -40.67
CA LEU A 266 -20.39 30.14 -40.54
C LEU A 266 -20.09 30.80 -41.89
N LYS A 267 -19.68 30.04 -42.91
CA LYS A 267 -19.46 30.57 -44.28
C LYS A 267 -20.75 30.85 -45.05
N LYS A 268 -21.87 30.22 -44.66
CA LYS A 268 -23.19 30.37 -45.29
C LYS A 268 -24.07 31.45 -44.63
N ALA A 269 -23.64 32.02 -43.50
CA ALA A 269 -24.26 33.15 -42.81
C ALA A 269 -23.60 34.46 -43.24
#